data_AF-A0AAU1VD91-F1
#
_entry.id   AF-A0AAU1VD91-F1
#
_cell.length_a   1.000
_cell.length_b   1.000
_cell.length_c   1.000
_cell.angle_alpha   90.00
_cell.angle_beta   90.00
_cell.angle_gamma   90.00
#
_symmetry.space_group_name_H-M   'P 1'
#
loop_
_entity.id
_entity.type
_entity.pdbx_description
1 polymer ?
#
loop_
_entity_poly.entity_id
_entity_poly.type
_entity_poly.pdbx_seq_one_letter_code
_entity_poly.pdbx_strand_id
1 'polypeptide(L)'
;MTDALVAFVRARFAEELEKARFAGDVVVKQPERFGVEPEDAAQHDRFTVATAEVRLALLEDTVVPYLGAPGQGGRNAEFQLRLLAAPYVEHRDYPHGQESADRPGSPA
;
A
#
# COMPACT_ATOMS: atom_id res chain seq x y z
N MET A 1 -12.42 -8.71 -9.23
CA MET A 1 -11.09 -8.07 -9.33
C MET A 1 -10.93 -6.97 -8.30
N THR A 2 -11.87 -6.01 -8.22
CA THR A 2 -11.83 -4.90 -7.25
C THR A 2 -11.67 -5.37 -5.80
N ASP A 3 -12.46 -6.33 -5.33
CA ASP A 3 -12.35 -6.83 -3.95
C ASP A 3 -11.00 -7.51 -3.65
N ALA A 4 -10.48 -8.27 -4.61
CA ALA A 4 -9.17 -8.91 -4.48
C ALA A 4 -8.04 -7.86 -4.44
N LEU A 5 -8.15 -6.81 -5.27
CA LEU A 5 -7.19 -5.70 -5.29
C LEU A 5 -7.26 -4.88 -3.99
N VAL A 6 -8.45 -4.63 -3.45
CA VAL A 6 -8.63 -4.01 -2.12
C VAL A 6 -7.98 -4.85 -1.04
N ALA A 7 -8.28 -6.16 -0.98
CA ALA A 7 -7.71 -7.05 0.01
C ALA A 7 -6.17 -7.09 -0.08
N PHE A 8 -5.64 -7.12 -1.30
CA PHE A 8 -4.22 -7.07 -1.55
C PHE A 8 -3.58 -5.77 -1.06
N VAL A 9 -4.10 -4.60 -1.46
CA VAL A 9 -3.57 -3.29 -1.05
C VAL A 9 -3.66 -3.11 0.47
N ARG A 10 -4.78 -3.50 1.08
CA ARG A 10 -4.96 -3.50 2.54
C ARG A 10 -3.88 -4.33 3.24
N ALA A 11 -3.61 -5.53 2.73
CA ALA A 11 -2.57 -6.40 3.29
C ALA A 11 -1.16 -5.80 3.14
N ARG A 12 -0.85 -5.14 2.01
CA ARG A 12 0.44 -4.46 1.83
C ARG A 12 0.60 -3.29 2.79
N PHE A 13 -0.42 -2.45 2.94
CA PHE A 13 -0.37 -1.31 3.86
C PHE A 13 -0.29 -1.74 5.33
N ALA A 14 -0.99 -2.80 5.71
CA ALA A 14 -0.87 -3.38 7.05
C ALA A 14 0.56 -3.89 7.32
N GLU A 15 1.18 -4.58 6.35
CA GLU A 15 2.56 -5.03 6.45
C GLU A 15 3.55 -3.86 6.52
N GLU A 16 3.35 -2.80 5.73
CA GLU A 16 4.17 -1.58 5.80
C GLU A 16 4.08 -0.90 7.17
N LEU A 17 2.88 -0.83 7.76
CA LEU A 17 2.68 -0.28 9.09
C LEU A 17 3.37 -1.13 10.16
N GLU A 18 3.28 -2.46 10.07
CA GLU A 18 3.96 -3.37 10.99
C GLU A 18 5.48 -3.21 10.88
N LYS A 19 6.02 -3.14 9.66
CA LYS A 19 7.45 -2.89 9.42
C LYS A 19 7.89 -1.52 9.94
N ALA A 20 7.09 -0.48 9.75
CA ALA A 20 7.38 0.85 10.25
C ALA A 20 7.50 0.84 11.77
N ARG A 21 6.51 0.24 12.46
CA ARG A 21 6.52 0.09 13.93
C ARG A 21 7.71 -0.73 14.41
N PHE A 22 8.00 -1.85 13.74
CA PHE A 22 9.15 -2.69 14.09
C PHE A 22 10.48 -1.95 13.90
N ALA A 23 10.67 -1.28 12.77
CA ALA A 23 11.87 -0.50 12.48
C ALA A 23 12.05 0.64 13.49
N GLY A 24 10.97 1.36 13.80
CA GLY A 24 10.92 2.36 14.87
C GLY A 24 11.40 1.79 16.20
N ASP A 25 10.79 0.70 16.64
CA ASP A 25 11.13 0.01 17.87
C ASP A 25 12.60 -0.42 17.94
N VAL A 26 13.20 -0.81 16.82
CA VAL A 26 14.60 -1.24 16.75
C VAL A 26 15.55 -0.04 16.72
N VAL A 27 15.29 0.93 15.86
CA VAL A 27 16.18 2.08 15.63
C VAL A 27 16.14 3.05 16.81
N VAL A 28 14.96 3.32 17.40
CA VAL A 28 14.83 4.20 18.56
C VAL A 28 15.45 3.60 19.83
N LYS A 29 15.48 2.26 19.96
CA LYS A 29 16.10 1.60 21.13
C LYS A 29 17.63 1.56 21.06
N GLN A 30 18.23 1.65 19.87
CA GLN A 30 19.69 1.59 19.67
C GLN A 30 20.15 2.54 18.55
N PRO A 31 19.88 3.85 18.62
CA PRO A 31 20.14 4.78 17.53
C PRO A 31 21.65 4.90 17.21
N GLU A 32 22.51 4.79 18.22
CA GLU A 32 23.96 4.87 18.07
C GLU A 32 24.53 3.71 17.25
N ARG A 33 23.89 2.53 17.32
CA ARG A 33 24.27 1.35 16.53
C ARG A 33 24.11 1.60 15.02
N PHE A 34 23.19 2.49 14.66
CA PHE A 34 22.90 2.86 13.28
C PHE A 34 23.53 4.20 12.87
N GLY A 35 24.29 4.83 13.77
CA GLY A 35 24.93 6.13 13.52
C GLY A 35 23.94 7.27 13.32
N VAL A 36 22.77 7.19 13.98
CA VAL A 36 21.70 8.20 13.90
C VAL A 36 21.57 8.87 15.26
N GLU A 37 21.32 10.18 15.27
CA GLU A 37 21.00 10.88 16.51
C GLU A 37 19.63 10.42 17.06
N PRO A 38 19.46 10.25 18.39
CA PRO A 38 18.21 9.77 18.96
C PRO A 38 16.98 10.61 18.58
N GLU A 39 17.14 11.92 18.44
CA GLU A 39 16.06 12.84 18.05
C GLU A 39 15.62 12.63 16.60
N ASP A 40 16.58 12.46 15.69
CA ASP A 40 16.32 12.18 14.28
C ASP A 40 15.67 10.80 14.10
N ALA A 41 16.12 9.79 14.86
CA ALA A 41 15.52 8.47 14.89
C ALA A 41 14.05 8.52 15.35
N ALA A 42 13.75 9.27 16.42
CA ALA A 42 12.39 9.44 16.92
C ALA A 42 11.49 10.25 15.97
N GLN A 43 12.04 11.25 15.28
CA GLN A 43 11.31 12.01 14.26
C GLN A 43 10.99 11.12 13.05
N HIS A 44 11.97 10.37 12.56
CA HIS A 44 11.82 9.48 11.42
C HIS A 44 10.80 8.38 11.70
N ASP A 45 10.83 7.78 12.90
CA ASP A 45 9.85 6.78 13.34
C ASP A 45 8.41 7.34 13.29
N ARG A 46 8.16 8.47 13.99
CA ARG A 46 6.84 9.12 14.01
C ARG A 46 6.33 9.42 12.60
N PHE A 47 7.20 9.94 11.73
CA PHE A 47 6.83 10.25 10.36
C PHE A 47 6.49 9.00 9.54
N THR A 48 7.28 7.94 9.68
CA THR A 48 7.11 6.70 8.91
C THR A 48 5.84 5.96 9.34
N VAL A 49 5.59 5.85 10.65
CA VAL A 49 4.36 5.27 11.18
C VAL A 49 3.14 6.08 10.75
N ALA A 50 3.16 7.41 10.91
CA ALA A 50 2.04 8.27 10.51
C ALA A 50 1.75 8.17 9.01
N THR A 51 2.79 8.08 8.18
CA THR A 51 2.62 7.92 6.73
C THR A 51 1.93 6.59 6.38
N ALA A 52 2.31 5.49 7.03
CA ALA A 52 1.69 4.18 6.83
C ALA A 52 0.22 4.17 7.32
N GLU A 53 -0.07 4.81 8.45
CA GLU A 53 -1.44 4.94 8.98
C GLU A 53 -2.34 5.76 8.05
N VAL A 54 -1.83 6.87 7.49
CA VAL A 54 -2.56 7.71 6.53
C VAL A 54 -2.92 6.94 5.27
N ARG A 55 -2.03 6.08 4.75
CA ARG A 55 -2.32 5.24 3.58
C ARG A 55 -3.46 4.26 3.85
N LEU A 56 -3.47 3.67 5.04
CA LEU A 56 -4.53 2.76 5.45
C LEU A 56 -5.87 3.52 5.60
N ALA A 57 -5.87 4.67 6.28
CA ALA A 57 -7.06 5.52 6.42
C ALA A 57 -7.59 6.00 5.06
N LEU A 58 -6.71 6.41 4.14
CA LEU A 58 -7.09 6.79 2.79
C LEU A 58 -7.83 5.65 2.07
N LEU A 59 -7.30 4.43 2.16
CA LEU A 59 -7.94 3.27 1.55
C LEU A 59 -9.32 3.01 2.17
N GLU A 60 -9.40 2.90 3.50
CA GLU A 60 -10.62 2.51 4.22
C GLU A 60 -11.71 3.58 4.21
N ASP A 61 -11.34 4.85 4.34
CA ASP A 61 -12.30 5.93 4.57
C ASP A 61 -12.71 6.62 3.27
N THR A 62 -11.87 6.57 2.23
CA THR A 62 -12.09 7.38 1.01
C THR A 62 -12.17 6.59 -0.28
N VAL A 63 -11.60 5.38 -0.33
CA VAL A 63 -11.63 4.54 -1.53
C VAL A 63 -12.70 3.48 -1.39
N VAL A 64 -12.56 2.59 -0.40
CA VAL A 64 -13.44 1.44 -0.20
C VAL A 64 -14.94 1.81 -0.17
N PRO A 65 -15.39 2.89 0.51
CA PRO A 65 -16.82 3.22 0.61
C PRO A 65 -17.45 3.63 -0.71
N TYR A 66 -16.65 4.07 -1.68
CA TYR A 66 -17.12 4.59 -2.97
C TYR A 66 -16.91 3.59 -4.12
N LEU A 67 -16.25 2.45 -3.89
CA LEU A 67 -16.06 1.43 -4.93
C LEU A 67 -17.41 0.88 -5.39
N GLY A 68 -17.61 0.82 -6.71
CA GLY A 68 -18.87 0.36 -7.32
C GLY A 68 -20.01 1.39 -7.29
N ALA A 69 -19.82 2.57 -6.68
CA ALA A 69 -20.81 3.64 -6.72
C ALA A 69 -20.98 4.19 -8.16
N PRO A 70 -22.21 4.52 -8.59
CA PRO A 70 -22.41 5.10 -9.92
C PRO A 70 -21.82 6.51 -10.02
N GLY A 71 -21.47 6.91 -11.24
CA GLY A 71 -21.02 8.28 -11.52
C GLY A 71 -19.53 8.52 -11.24
N GLN A 72 -19.15 9.77 -11.04
CA GLN A 72 -17.75 10.19 -10.93
C GLN A 72 -17.08 9.68 -9.64
N GLY A 73 -17.83 9.58 -8.53
CA GLY A 73 -17.32 9.10 -7.25
C GLY A 73 -16.74 7.69 -7.34
N GLY A 74 -17.49 6.73 -7.90
CA GLY A 74 -16.99 5.36 -8.02
C GLY A 74 -15.87 5.20 -9.05
N ARG A 75 -15.92 5.93 -10.17
CA ARG A 75 -14.79 5.93 -11.13
C ARG A 75 -13.50 6.47 -10.51
N ASN A 76 -13.60 7.53 -9.69
CA ASN A 76 -12.45 8.08 -8.98
C ASN A 76 -11.91 7.09 -7.95
N ALA A 77 -12.79 6.41 -7.20
CA ALA A 77 -12.38 5.40 -6.23
C ALA A 77 -11.65 4.22 -6.90
N GLU A 78 -12.15 3.72 -8.04
CA GLU A 78 -11.46 2.68 -8.81
C GLU A 78 -10.09 3.13 -9.32
N PHE A 79 -9.98 4.37 -9.79
CA PHE A 79 -8.70 4.93 -10.23
C PHE A 79 -7.72 5.09 -9.06
N GLN A 80 -8.17 5.62 -7.93
CA GLN A 80 -7.38 5.75 -6.71
C GLN A 80 -6.89 4.39 -6.22
N LEU A 81 -7.74 3.35 -6.23
CA LEU A 81 -7.34 1.99 -5.88
C LEU A 81 -6.19 1.50 -6.77
N ARG A 82 -6.27 1.74 -8.09
CA ARG A 82 -5.19 1.37 -9.03
C ARG A 82 -3.90 2.16 -8.77
N LEU A 83 -3.99 3.45 -8.44
CA LEU A 83 -2.83 4.26 -8.07
C LEU A 83 -2.16 3.75 -6.78
N LEU A 84 -2.96 3.39 -5.77
CA LEU A 84 -2.44 2.82 -4.52
C LEU A 84 -1.80 1.45 -4.75
N ALA A 85 -2.30 0.68 -5.72
CA ALA A 85 -1.77 -0.63 -6.06
C ALA A 85 -0.55 -0.59 -7.01
N ALA A 86 -0.35 0.49 -7.76
CA ALA A 86 0.68 0.60 -8.80
C ALA A 86 2.11 0.24 -8.35
N PRO A 87 2.58 0.62 -7.14
CA PRO A 87 3.92 0.23 -6.68
C PRO A 87 4.12 -1.28 -6.53
N TYR A 88 3.04 -2.05 -6.46
CA TYR A 88 3.07 -3.49 -6.19
C TYR A 88 2.70 -4.34 -7.40
N VAL A 89 2.62 -3.76 -8.60
CA VAL A 89 2.18 -4.51 -9.80
C VAL A 89 3.03 -5.73 -10.10
N GLU A 90 4.32 -5.72 -9.74
CA GLU A 90 5.23 -6.86 -9.91
C GLU A 90 5.24 -7.82 -8.70
N HIS A 91 4.46 -7.53 -7.65
CA HIS A 91 4.39 -8.37 -6.48
C HIS A 91 3.74 -9.71 -6.82
N ARG A 92 4.33 -10.83 -6.36
CA ARG A 92 3.87 -12.20 -6.68
C ARG A 92 2.37 -12.40 -6.45
N ASP A 93 1.85 -11.85 -5.36
CA ASP A 93 0.47 -12.01 -4.94
C ASP A 93 -0.46 -10.90 -5.49
N TYR A 94 0.02 -10.04 -6.39
CA TYR A 94 -0.80 -9.02 -7.03
C TYR A 94 -1.92 -9.68 -7.85
N PRO A 95 -3.19 -9.26 -7.68
CA PRO A 95 -4.30 -9.87 -8.40
C PRO A 95 -4.35 -9.33 -9.83
N HIS A 96 -3.54 -9.91 -10.71
CA HIS A 96 -3.65 -9.73 -12.14
C HIS A 96 -5.01 -10.28 -12.59
N GLY A 97 -5.82 -9.46 -13.26
CA GLY A 97 -7.07 -9.93 -13.87
C GLY A 97 -6.80 -11.11 -14.83
N GLN A 98 -7.83 -11.93 -15.09
CA GLN A 98 -7.82 -13.00 -16.10
C GLN A 98 -7.69 -12.47 -17.56
N GLU A 99 -6.88 -11.45 -17.82
CA GLU A 99 -6.60 -10.93 -19.17
C GLU A 99 -5.26 -11.42 -19.74
N SER A 100 -4.51 -12.26 -19.03
CA SER A 100 -3.30 -12.89 -19.58
C SER A 100 -3.53 -14.20 -20.35
N ALA A 101 -4.78 -14.62 -20.57
CA ALA A 101 -5.08 -15.81 -21.39
C ALA A 101 -5.21 -15.53 -22.90
N ASP A 102 -5.34 -14.27 -23.33
CA ASP A 102 -5.35 -13.88 -24.74
C ASP A 102 -4.20 -12.92 -25.04
N ARG A 103 -3.01 -13.47 -25.26
CA ARG A 103 -1.99 -12.79 -26.07
C ARG A 103 -2.15 -13.27 -27.53
N PRO A 104 -2.75 -12.49 -28.44
CA PRO A 104 -2.64 -12.78 -29.85
C PRO A 104 -1.24 -12.38 -30.30
N GLY A 105 -0.33 -13.36 -30.44
CA GLY A 105 0.99 -13.07 -30.99
C GLY A 105 2.14 -14.04 -30.71
N SER A 106 1.90 -15.33 -30.48
CA SER A 106 2.98 -16.32 -30.67
C SER A 106 3.06 -16.66 -32.17
N PRO A 107 4.18 -16.37 -32.87
CA PRO A 107 4.38 -16.86 -34.23
C PRO A 107 4.65 -18.37 -34.21
N ALA A 108 4.27 -19.00 -35.32
CA ALA A 108 4.35 -20.44 -35.60
C ALA A 108 5.78 -21.02 -35.53
#